data_AF-X1RVA9-F1
#
_entry.id   AF-X1RVA9-F1
#
_cell.length_a   1.000
_cell.length_b   1.000
_cell.length_c   1.000
_cell.angle_alpha   90.00
_cell.angle_beta   90.00
_cell.angle_gamma   90.00
#
_symmetry.space_group_name_H-M   'P 1'
#
loop_
_entity.id
_entity.type
_entity.pdbx_description
1 polymer ?
#
loop_
_entity_poly.entity_id
_entity_poly.type
_entity_poly.pdbx_seq_one_letter_code
_entity_poly.pdbx_strand_id
1 'polypeptide(L)'
;PPSPRTIGPFTSAIWRHYFQEKPLTANVKTYGPWGTGEYDFKIYGYCPEEYYTGQLLEDWEISPDKVIWHVRPGVYWHDHMPWVMEGREVVADDLVAYLHWYRDGDAGAAFKTMAGGDIHATGRYTLEIEMTKIDPYGLLYKVGWEDRSTVMPPESIKASDEWENQVGTGAFRFKELVLGSHMRLERNPNYWDTMTIDGVEYQLPFLDEVMCVIIKDDATALAALQTGKLDLGGYAPPYWDTLRATQLEHVLFPSAVCAMAVLKVTQPPFDNIDVRRALRIGTDMAAFGTLIGGAQPVNFYP
;
A
#
# COMPACT_ATOMS: atom_id res chain seq x y z
N PRO A 1 -5.50 -12.21 -4.05
CA PRO A 1 -5.43 -13.13 -2.90
C PRO A 1 -6.35 -12.71 -1.75
N PRO A 2 -7.12 -13.64 -1.13
CA PRO A 2 -7.78 -13.34 0.13
C PRO A 2 -6.69 -12.89 1.09
N SER A 3 -6.84 -11.69 1.63
CA SER A 3 -5.90 -11.22 2.64
C SER A 3 -5.82 -12.29 3.73
N PRO A 4 -4.61 -12.62 4.22
CA PRO A 4 -4.51 -13.21 5.54
C PRO A 4 -5.36 -12.30 6.40
N ARG A 5 -6.37 -12.83 7.11
CA ARG A 5 -7.28 -12.02 7.94
C ARG A 5 -6.52 -11.45 9.14
N THR A 6 -5.45 -10.70 8.89
CA THR A 6 -4.76 -9.80 9.79
C THR A 6 -5.75 -8.71 10.13
N ILE A 7 -5.82 -8.36 11.39
CA ILE A 7 -6.82 -7.44 11.93
C ILE A 7 -6.27 -6.02 11.79
N GLY A 8 -7.08 -5.13 11.21
CA GLY A 8 -6.73 -3.75 10.92
C GLY A 8 -7.66 -3.15 9.86
N PRO A 9 -7.82 -1.82 9.80
CA PRO A 9 -8.82 -1.16 8.94
C PRO A 9 -8.53 -1.22 7.42
N PHE A 10 -7.38 -1.74 6.97
CA PHE A 10 -6.93 -1.66 5.56
C PHE A 10 -6.38 -2.99 5.01
N THR A 11 -7.00 -4.10 5.33
CA THR A 11 -6.31 -5.38 5.36
C THR A 11 -6.24 -6.17 4.06
N SER A 12 -6.91 -5.80 2.96
CA SER A 12 -6.89 -6.68 1.78
C SER A 12 -5.54 -6.76 1.05
N ALA A 13 -4.74 -5.68 1.07
CA ALA A 13 -3.52 -5.58 0.26
C ALA A 13 -2.24 -5.20 1.03
N ILE A 14 -2.30 -4.62 2.23
CA ILE A 14 -1.11 -4.08 2.92
C ILE A 14 -0.06 -5.15 3.20
N TRP A 15 -0.51 -6.36 3.54
CA TRP A 15 0.37 -7.50 3.78
C TRP A 15 1.28 -7.83 2.57
N ARG A 16 0.91 -7.38 1.36
CA ARG A 16 1.73 -7.53 0.15
C ARG A 16 2.93 -6.58 0.13
N HIS A 17 2.89 -5.43 0.81
CA HIS A 17 3.97 -4.45 0.78
C HIS A 17 5.30 -4.94 1.36
N TYR A 18 5.29 -6.04 2.13
CA TYR A 18 6.54 -6.65 2.62
C TYR A 18 7.34 -7.35 1.52
N PHE A 19 6.66 -7.85 0.47
CA PHE A 19 7.26 -8.73 -0.52
C PHE A 19 6.97 -8.33 -1.96
N GLN A 20 5.93 -7.54 -2.24
CA GLN A 20 5.67 -6.92 -3.54
C GLN A 20 5.96 -5.42 -3.48
N GLU A 21 6.69 -4.94 -4.47
CA GLU A 21 7.03 -3.54 -4.62
C GLU A 21 6.17 -2.85 -5.66
N LYS A 22 6.20 -1.52 -5.61
CA LYS A 22 5.49 -0.64 -6.55
C LYS A 22 6.50 -0.01 -7.52
N PRO A 23 6.05 0.60 -8.62
CA PRO A 23 6.93 1.38 -9.48
C PRO A 23 7.60 2.55 -8.73
N LEU A 24 6.83 3.24 -7.86
CA LEU A 24 7.27 4.42 -7.13
C LEU A 24 7.06 4.27 -5.63
N THR A 25 7.86 4.99 -4.85
CA THR A 25 7.76 5.07 -3.38
C THR A 25 8.15 6.43 -2.84
N ALA A 26 7.96 6.65 -1.54
CA ALA A 26 8.17 7.97 -0.95
C ALA A 26 9.65 8.13 -0.77
N ASN A 27 10.15 9.31 -1.11
CA ASN A 27 11.53 9.64 -0.87
C ASN A 27 11.75 10.07 0.59
N VAL A 28 11.42 9.17 1.52
CA VAL A 28 11.61 9.35 2.97
C VAL A 28 13.10 9.49 3.30
N LYS A 29 13.98 8.84 2.51
CA LYS A 29 15.44 8.90 2.70
C LYS A 29 15.98 10.31 2.45
N THR A 30 15.53 10.99 1.39
CA THR A 30 15.99 12.34 1.07
C THR A 30 15.20 13.41 1.81
N TYR A 31 13.87 13.35 1.83
CA TYR A 31 13.02 14.45 2.32
C TYR A 31 12.42 14.20 3.70
N GLY A 32 12.47 12.96 4.18
CA GLY A 32 11.88 12.56 5.45
C GLY A 32 12.77 12.85 6.65
N PRO A 33 12.42 12.32 7.84
CA PRO A 33 13.15 12.56 9.08
C PRO A 33 14.62 12.14 9.06
N TRP A 34 15.02 11.24 8.16
CA TRP A 34 16.40 10.80 7.98
C TRP A 34 17.21 11.64 6.98
N GLY A 35 16.55 12.55 6.25
CA GLY A 35 17.14 13.40 5.23
C GLY A 35 17.02 14.89 5.57
N THR A 36 16.45 15.69 4.68
CA THR A 36 16.28 17.14 4.84
C THR A 36 15.18 17.51 5.83
N GLY A 37 14.21 16.61 6.07
CA GLY A 37 13.05 16.89 6.91
C GLY A 37 12.03 17.86 6.29
N GLU A 38 12.09 18.11 4.97
CA GLU A 38 11.17 18.99 4.24
C GLU A 38 9.73 18.48 4.22
N TYR A 39 9.54 17.16 4.24
CA TYR A 39 8.23 16.52 4.27
C TYR A 39 8.20 15.42 5.32
N ASP A 40 7.19 15.45 6.19
CA ASP A 40 7.16 14.58 7.38
C ASP A 40 6.59 13.17 7.11
N PHE A 41 6.01 12.94 5.93
CA PHE A 41 5.38 11.69 5.50
C PHE A 41 4.37 11.11 6.51
N LYS A 42 3.68 11.97 7.27
CA LYS A 42 2.71 11.52 8.27
C LYS A 42 1.32 11.23 7.72
N ILE A 43 1.02 11.62 6.49
CA ILE A 43 -0.29 11.33 5.88
C ILE A 43 -0.22 9.97 5.19
N TYR A 44 -0.94 9.00 5.74
CA TYR A 44 -1.06 7.70 5.12
C TYR A 44 -1.88 7.78 3.82
N GLY A 45 -1.36 7.22 2.73
CA GLY A 45 -2.06 7.11 1.44
C GLY A 45 -1.98 8.33 0.53
N TYR A 46 -1.26 9.38 0.93
CA TYR A 46 -1.00 10.53 0.06
C TYR A 46 0.45 11.00 0.21
N CYS A 47 1.11 11.21 -0.92
CA CYS A 47 2.42 11.83 -0.99
C CYS A 47 2.42 12.76 -2.21
N PRO A 48 2.78 14.05 -2.07
CA PRO A 48 2.96 14.95 -3.20
C PRO A 48 3.99 14.41 -4.20
N GLU A 49 3.80 14.72 -5.49
CA GLU A 49 4.61 14.14 -6.56
C GLU A 49 6.09 14.55 -6.49
N GLU A 50 6.38 15.75 -5.99
CA GLU A 50 7.74 16.25 -5.79
C GLU A 50 8.56 15.41 -4.79
N TYR A 51 7.88 14.62 -3.94
CA TYR A 51 8.51 13.75 -2.95
C TYR A 51 8.51 12.27 -3.37
N TYR A 52 8.13 11.95 -4.60
CA TYR A 52 8.29 10.60 -5.14
C TYR A 52 9.75 10.27 -5.45
N THR A 53 10.08 9.00 -5.33
CA THR A 53 11.29 8.39 -5.86
C THR A 53 10.96 7.06 -6.50
N GLY A 54 11.84 6.59 -7.39
CA GLY A 54 11.68 5.32 -8.07
C GLY A 54 11.96 4.15 -7.12
N GLN A 55 11.06 3.16 -7.12
CA GLN A 55 11.26 1.87 -6.45
C GLN A 55 11.65 0.82 -7.50
N LEU A 56 10.68 0.21 -8.20
CA LEU A 56 10.97 -0.63 -9.37
C LEU A 56 11.42 0.17 -10.59
N LEU A 57 11.15 1.47 -10.62
CA LEU A 57 11.66 2.38 -11.65
C LEU A 57 12.95 3.06 -11.17
N GLU A 58 13.86 3.32 -12.09
CA GLU A 58 14.99 4.23 -11.85
C GLU A 58 14.56 5.68 -12.06
N ASP A 59 13.81 5.95 -13.14
CA ASP A 59 13.22 7.24 -13.45
C ASP A 59 12.03 7.11 -14.43
N TRP A 60 11.38 8.24 -14.75
CA TRP A 60 10.24 8.30 -15.65
C TRP A 60 10.11 9.67 -16.33
N GLU A 61 9.51 9.68 -17.52
CA GLU A 61 9.20 10.88 -18.29
C GLU A 61 7.69 10.97 -18.54
N ILE A 62 7.15 12.18 -18.49
CA ILE A 62 5.72 12.45 -18.70
C ILE A 62 5.54 13.52 -19.76
N SER A 63 4.72 13.23 -20.76
CA SER A 63 4.21 14.18 -21.73
C SER A 63 2.67 14.10 -21.81
N PRO A 64 2.00 15.01 -22.53
CA PRO A 64 0.54 14.99 -22.67
C PRO A 64 -0.03 13.70 -23.28
N ASP A 65 0.76 13.02 -24.12
CA ASP A 65 0.37 11.90 -24.97
C ASP A 65 1.06 10.58 -24.60
N LYS A 66 2.11 10.59 -23.77
CA LYS A 66 2.79 9.38 -23.35
C LYS A 66 3.46 9.50 -21.98
N VAL A 67 3.68 8.34 -21.37
CA VAL A 67 4.58 8.17 -20.23
C VAL A 67 5.61 7.12 -20.55
N ILE A 68 6.86 7.44 -20.25
CA ILE A 68 8.00 6.53 -20.43
C ILE A 68 8.48 6.13 -19.05
N TRP A 69 8.57 4.83 -18.79
CA TRP A 69 9.18 4.31 -17.56
C TRP A 69 10.50 3.64 -17.88
N HIS A 70 11.47 3.92 -17.02
CA HIS A 70 12.77 3.27 -17.02
C HIS A 70 12.82 2.34 -15.79
N VAL A 71 12.79 1.04 -16.06
CA VAL A 71 12.78 -0.04 -15.06
C VAL A 71 14.18 -0.18 -14.48
N ARG A 72 14.27 -0.23 -13.14
CA ARG A 72 15.54 -0.38 -12.43
C ARG A 72 16.21 -1.72 -12.79
N PRO A 73 17.43 -1.71 -13.35
CA PRO A 73 18.20 -2.93 -13.56
C PRO A 73 18.63 -3.57 -12.24
N GLY A 74 18.86 -4.89 -12.23
CA GLY A 74 19.35 -5.61 -11.06
C GLY A 74 18.30 -5.89 -9.97
N VAL A 75 17.02 -5.60 -10.23
CA VAL A 75 15.91 -6.07 -9.38
C VAL A 75 15.49 -7.47 -9.84
N TYR A 76 15.25 -8.38 -8.90
CA TYR A 76 14.87 -9.77 -9.19
C TYR A 76 13.52 -10.11 -8.58
N TRP A 77 12.70 -10.81 -9.36
CA TRP A 77 11.58 -11.57 -8.82
C TRP A 77 12.13 -12.64 -7.87
N HIS A 78 11.42 -12.86 -6.76
CA HIS A 78 11.81 -13.85 -5.77
C HIS A 78 12.00 -15.23 -6.42
N ASP A 79 13.06 -15.90 -6.00
CA ASP A 79 13.40 -17.30 -6.28
C ASP A 79 12.59 -18.30 -5.45
N HIS A 80 11.75 -17.80 -4.55
CA HIS A 80 10.87 -18.60 -3.70
C HIS A 80 9.59 -18.95 -4.48
N MET A 81 9.09 -20.18 -4.33
CA MET A 81 7.96 -20.80 -5.07
C MET A 81 8.34 -21.45 -6.42
N PRO A 82 9.10 -22.58 -6.42
CA PRO A 82 9.54 -23.25 -7.66
C PRO A 82 8.40 -23.77 -8.54
N TRP A 83 7.17 -23.86 -8.02
CA TRP A 83 5.98 -24.22 -8.80
C TRP A 83 5.37 -23.05 -9.58
N VAL A 84 5.75 -21.80 -9.29
CA VAL A 84 5.29 -20.61 -10.03
C VAL A 84 6.34 -20.20 -11.06
N MET A 85 7.57 -19.93 -10.61
CA MET A 85 8.67 -19.51 -11.46
C MET A 85 10.02 -19.67 -10.76
N GLU A 86 11.10 -19.72 -11.54
CA GLU A 86 12.46 -19.48 -11.03
C GLU A 86 12.72 -17.97 -10.93
N GLY A 87 13.49 -17.56 -9.92
CA GLY A 87 13.87 -16.17 -9.72
C GLY A 87 14.65 -15.64 -10.92
N ARG A 88 14.19 -14.52 -11.48
CA ARG A 88 14.80 -13.87 -12.64
C ARG A 88 14.69 -12.37 -12.51
N GLU A 89 15.52 -11.66 -13.27
CA GLU A 89 15.53 -10.21 -13.28
C GLU A 89 14.18 -9.67 -13.79
N VAL A 90 13.76 -8.55 -13.20
CA VAL A 90 12.61 -7.76 -13.64
C VAL A 90 13.00 -7.00 -14.90
N VAL A 91 12.14 -7.07 -15.92
CA VAL A 91 12.31 -6.34 -17.18
C VAL A 91 11.05 -5.58 -17.56
N ALA A 92 11.17 -4.67 -18.52
CA ALA A 92 10.07 -3.84 -19.02
C ALA A 92 8.84 -4.67 -19.45
N ASP A 93 9.05 -5.81 -20.10
CA ASP A 93 7.98 -6.71 -20.52
C ASP A 93 7.12 -7.23 -19.34
N ASP A 94 7.70 -7.39 -18.15
CA ASP A 94 6.95 -7.81 -16.96
C ASP A 94 5.94 -6.73 -16.54
N LEU A 95 6.38 -5.47 -16.51
CA LEU A 95 5.53 -4.33 -16.17
C LEU A 95 4.48 -4.09 -17.25
N VAL A 96 4.84 -4.23 -18.54
CA VAL A 96 3.89 -4.15 -19.66
C VAL A 96 2.79 -5.21 -19.50
N ALA A 97 3.16 -6.46 -19.24
CA ALA A 97 2.19 -7.54 -19.03
C ALA A 97 1.29 -7.29 -17.81
N TYR A 98 1.87 -6.81 -16.69
CA TYR A 98 1.09 -6.41 -15.51
C TYR A 98 0.11 -5.28 -15.82
N LEU A 99 0.55 -4.24 -16.53
CA LEU A 99 -0.29 -3.09 -16.88
C LEU A 99 -1.45 -3.49 -17.81
N HIS A 100 -1.22 -4.37 -18.77
CA HIS A 100 -2.29 -4.92 -19.61
C HIS A 100 -3.29 -5.70 -18.77
N TRP A 101 -2.81 -6.61 -17.91
CA TRP A 101 -3.67 -7.37 -16.99
C TRP A 101 -4.51 -6.44 -16.09
N TYR A 102 -3.88 -5.43 -15.50
CA TYR A 102 -4.55 -4.46 -14.65
C TYR A 102 -5.60 -3.66 -15.43
N ARG A 103 -5.24 -3.15 -16.61
CA ARG A 103 -6.12 -2.36 -17.49
C ARG A 103 -7.38 -3.11 -17.90
N ASP A 104 -7.24 -4.41 -18.15
CA ASP A 104 -8.33 -5.26 -18.65
C ASP A 104 -9.13 -5.94 -17.52
N GLY A 105 -8.67 -5.84 -16.27
CA GLY A 105 -9.40 -6.31 -15.08
C GLY A 105 -10.48 -5.34 -14.59
N ASP A 106 -11.33 -5.80 -13.67
CA ASP A 106 -12.48 -5.05 -13.15
C ASP A 106 -12.10 -3.71 -12.50
N ALA A 107 -10.93 -3.66 -11.85
CA ALA A 107 -10.41 -2.44 -11.21
C ALA A 107 -9.74 -1.47 -12.21
N GLY A 108 -9.47 -1.91 -13.44
CA GLY A 108 -8.69 -1.19 -14.44
C GLY A 108 -9.44 -0.09 -15.18
N ALA A 109 -10.75 0.05 -15.01
CA ALA A 109 -11.58 0.95 -15.83
C ALA A 109 -11.11 2.41 -15.82
N ALA A 110 -10.67 2.91 -14.66
CA ALA A 110 -10.11 4.26 -14.54
C ALA A 110 -8.79 4.37 -15.29
N PHE A 111 -7.89 3.39 -15.14
CA PHE A 111 -6.62 3.34 -15.86
C PHE A 111 -6.82 3.26 -17.37
N LYS A 112 -7.69 2.38 -17.85
CA LYS A 112 -8.06 2.23 -19.27
C LYS A 112 -8.59 3.52 -19.91
N THR A 113 -9.28 4.35 -19.13
CA THR A 113 -9.79 5.63 -19.64
C THR A 113 -8.67 6.66 -19.86
N MET A 114 -7.57 6.56 -19.11
CA MET A 114 -6.44 7.48 -19.19
C MET A 114 -5.34 6.96 -20.12
N ALA A 115 -4.94 5.69 -19.94
CA ALA A 115 -3.95 4.96 -20.72
C ALA A 115 -4.66 3.99 -21.68
N GLY A 116 -5.53 4.53 -22.52
CA GLY A 116 -6.31 3.75 -23.49
C GLY A 116 -5.58 3.42 -24.78
N GLY A 117 -4.37 3.96 -24.97
CA GLY A 117 -3.53 3.70 -26.13
C GLY A 117 -2.70 2.42 -25.97
N ASP A 118 -1.65 2.30 -26.79
CA ASP A 118 -0.73 1.17 -26.71
C ASP A 118 0.16 1.21 -25.46
N ILE A 119 0.56 0.03 -24.99
CA ILE A 119 1.52 -0.14 -23.89
C ILE A 119 2.51 -1.21 -24.33
N HIS A 120 3.77 -0.81 -24.55
CA HIS A 120 4.78 -1.72 -25.08
C HIS A 120 6.17 -1.40 -24.55
N ALA A 121 7.04 -2.42 -24.52
CA ALA A 121 8.45 -2.24 -24.22
C ALA A 121 9.18 -1.69 -25.46
N THR A 122 9.98 -0.64 -25.28
CA THR A 122 10.87 -0.10 -26.31
C THR A 122 12.32 -0.57 -26.12
N GLY A 123 12.61 -1.20 -24.98
CA GLY A 123 13.87 -1.85 -24.67
C GLY A 123 13.74 -2.78 -23.47
N ARG A 124 14.83 -3.43 -23.06
CA ARG A 124 14.83 -4.37 -21.93
C ARG A 124 14.35 -3.73 -20.62
N TYR A 125 14.67 -2.45 -20.43
CA TYR A 125 14.34 -1.69 -19.22
C TYR A 125 13.53 -0.44 -19.51
N THR A 126 12.96 -0.30 -20.71
CA THR A 126 12.17 0.89 -21.08
C THR A 126 10.84 0.46 -21.66
N LEU A 127 9.75 1.05 -21.16
CA LEU A 127 8.41 0.89 -21.73
C LEU A 127 7.73 2.22 -21.91
N GLU A 128 6.86 2.28 -22.91
CA GLU A 128 6.02 3.44 -23.22
C GLU A 128 4.55 3.09 -22.98
N ILE A 129 3.83 4.04 -22.37
CA ILE A 129 2.41 3.99 -22.09
C ILE A 129 1.78 5.16 -22.85
N GLU A 130 1.01 4.87 -23.90
CA GLU A 130 0.29 5.90 -24.64
C GLU A 130 -0.95 6.37 -23.86
N MET A 131 -1.06 7.69 -23.71
CA MET A 131 -2.10 8.35 -22.95
C MET A 131 -3.19 8.86 -23.88
N THR A 132 -4.45 8.52 -23.58
CA THR A 132 -5.63 9.02 -24.29
C THR A 132 -6.26 10.23 -23.61
N LYS A 133 -5.90 10.49 -22.36
CA LYS A 133 -6.30 11.69 -21.60
C LYS A 133 -5.18 12.13 -20.67
N ILE A 134 -4.95 13.45 -20.63
CA ILE A 134 -4.13 14.07 -19.60
C ILE A 134 -4.87 13.92 -18.27
N ASP A 135 -4.23 13.30 -17.28
CA ASP A 135 -4.74 13.24 -15.92
C ASP A 135 -4.18 14.43 -15.11
N PRO A 136 -5.01 15.42 -14.74
CA PRO A 136 -4.57 16.53 -13.90
C PRO A 136 -4.31 16.13 -12.43
N TYR A 137 -4.57 14.87 -12.02
CA TYR A 137 -4.54 14.46 -10.61
C TYR A 137 -3.87 13.10 -10.34
N GLY A 138 -2.77 12.77 -11.03
CA GLY A 138 -1.88 11.70 -10.58
C GLY A 138 -2.06 10.37 -11.31
N LEU A 139 -1.63 10.35 -12.57
CA LEU A 139 -1.29 9.09 -13.24
C LEU A 139 -0.30 8.31 -12.37
N LEU A 140 0.81 8.95 -11.96
CA LEU A 140 1.82 8.37 -11.08
C LEU A 140 1.24 7.90 -9.74
N TYR A 141 0.24 8.61 -9.22
CA TYR A 141 -0.48 8.13 -8.06
C TYR A 141 -1.13 6.77 -8.37
N LYS A 142 -1.94 6.66 -9.41
CA LYS A 142 -2.73 5.45 -9.73
C LYS A 142 -1.90 4.24 -10.18
N VAL A 143 -0.76 4.47 -10.80
CA VAL A 143 0.06 3.40 -11.42
C VAL A 143 1.35 3.13 -10.65
N GLY A 144 1.85 4.13 -9.91
CA GLY A 144 3.13 4.09 -9.25
C GLY A 144 3.02 4.07 -7.73
N TRP A 145 2.02 4.73 -7.14
CA TRP A 145 1.96 4.97 -5.69
C TRP A 145 0.82 4.24 -4.94
N GLU A 146 -0.35 4.14 -5.55
CA GLU A 146 -1.61 3.80 -4.89
C GLU A 146 -1.56 2.41 -4.22
N ASP A 147 -2.47 2.15 -3.27
CA ASP A 147 -2.46 0.94 -2.44
C ASP A 147 -2.56 -0.38 -3.24
N ARG A 148 -2.95 -0.32 -4.52
CA ARG A 148 -3.07 -1.46 -5.44
C ARG A 148 -1.99 -1.47 -6.53
N SER A 149 -1.03 -0.55 -6.53
CA SER A 149 0.01 -0.46 -7.57
C SER A 149 1.16 -1.47 -7.44
N THR A 150 1.06 -2.44 -6.53
CA THR A 150 2.08 -3.50 -6.39
C THR A 150 2.15 -4.37 -7.64
N VAL A 151 3.34 -4.51 -8.23
CA VAL A 151 3.54 -5.26 -9.48
C VAL A 151 3.74 -6.75 -9.19
N MET A 152 3.23 -7.59 -10.08
CA MET A 152 3.37 -9.05 -10.04
C MET A 152 3.93 -9.56 -11.37
N PRO A 153 4.72 -10.65 -11.38
CA PRO A 153 5.23 -11.20 -12.62
C PRO A 153 4.11 -11.90 -13.41
N PRO A 154 4.21 -11.95 -14.76
CA PRO A 154 3.26 -12.64 -15.62
C PRO A 154 2.97 -14.09 -15.20
N GLU A 155 3.96 -14.78 -14.66
CA GLU A 155 3.89 -16.15 -14.17
C GLU A 155 2.96 -16.27 -12.95
N SER A 156 3.07 -15.34 -11.99
CA SER A 156 2.20 -15.27 -10.83
C SER A 156 0.75 -14.95 -11.23
N ILE A 157 0.57 -14.02 -12.19
CA ILE A 157 -0.74 -13.67 -12.75
C ILE A 157 -1.43 -14.90 -13.39
N LYS A 158 -0.66 -15.80 -14.02
CA LYS A 158 -1.18 -17.01 -14.70
C LYS A 158 -1.44 -18.18 -13.75
N ALA A 159 -0.74 -18.26 -12.62
CA ALA A 159 -0.78 -19.41 -11.73
C ALA A 159 -2.12 -19.50 -10.97
N SER A 160 -2.32 -18.64 -9.97
CA SER A 160 -3.62 -18.40 -9.33
C SER A 160 -3.54 -17.21 -8.37
N ASP A 161 -4.70 -16.76 -7.89
CA ASP A 161 -4.81 -15.75 -6.84
C ASP A 161 -4.51 -16.27 -5.43
N GLU A 162 -4.09 -17.52 -5.26
CA GLU A 162 -3.73 -18.07 -3.95
C GLU A 162 -2.48 -17.38 -3.40
N TRP A 163 -2.42 -17.24 -2.07
CA TRP A 163 -1.31 -16.56 -1.39
C TRP A 163 0.04 -17.22 -1.67
N GLU A 164 0.06 -18.54 -1.83
CA GLU A 164 1.23 -19.38 -2.09
C GLU A 164 1.77 -19.21 -3.52
N ASN A 165 1.00 -18.59 -4.41
CA ASN A 165 1.43 -18.28 -5.78
C ASN A 165 1.86 -16.82 -5.97
N GLN A 166 1.85 -16.03 -4.90
CA GLN A 166 2.24 -14.63 -4.96
C GLN A 166 3.77 -14.51 -4.95
N VAL A 167 4.29 -13.87 -5.99
CA VAL A 167 5.71 -13.54 -6.14
C VAL A 167 5.85 -12.02 -6.12
N GLY A 168 6.98 -11.53 -5.61
CA GLY A 168 7.32 -10.11 -5.66
C GLY A 168 8.83 -9.90 -5.73
N THR A 169 9.28 -8.68 -5.43
CA THR A 169 10.69 -8.24 -5.49
C THR A 169 11.18 -7.64 -4.18
N GLY A 170 10.29 -7.52 -3.19
CA GLY A 170 10.48 -6.75 -1.98
C GLY A 170 11.52 -7.34 -1.01
N ALA A 171 11.69 -6.61 0.09
CA ALA A 171 12.70 -6.87 1.11
C ALA A 171 12.52 -8.21 1.83
N PHE A 172 11.29 -8.72 1.90
CA PHE A 172 10.99 -10.02 2.47
C PHE A 172 10.34 -10.93 1.44
N ARG A 173 10.44 -12.24 1.67
CA ARG A 173 9.81 -13.30 0.89
C ARG A 173 8.85 -14.07 1.79
N PHE A 174 7.84 -14.66 1.18
CA PHE A 174 6.90 -15.51 1.91
C PHE A 174 7.62 -16.72 2.48
N LYS A 175 7.31 -17.13 3.71
CA LYS A 175 7.85 -18.35 4.33
C LYS A 175 6.75 -19.30 4.79
N GLU A 176 5.72 -18.79 5.47
CA GLU A 176 4.63 -19.62 5.99
C GLU A 176 3.36 -18.80 6.25
N LEU A 177 2.19 -19.38 5.92
CA LEU A 177 0.88 -18.89 6.34
C LEU A 177 0.19 -19.95 7.18
N VAL A 178 0.01 -19.67 8.48
CA VAL A 178 -0.87 -20.48 9.32
C VAL A 178 -2.17 -19.71 9.51
N LEU A 179 -3.22 -20.16 8.81
CA LEU A 179 -4.53 -19.50 8.80
C LEU A 179 -5.06 -19.29 10.22
N GLY A 180 -5.39 -18.04 10.54
CA GLY A 180 -5.92 -17.65 11.85
C GLY A 180 -4.86 -17.56 12.96
N SER A 181 -3.58 -17.79 12.66
CA SER A 181 -2.47 -17.69 13.61
C SER A 181 -1.45 -16.63 13.21
N HIS A 182 -0.71 -16.83 12.12
CA HIS A 182 0.36 -15.92 11.73
C HIS A 182 0.75 -16.05 10.26
N MET A 183 1.35 -14.99 9.74
CA MET A 183 2.10 -14.96 8.49
C MET A 183 3.57 -14.71 8.81
N ARG A 184 4.45 -15.58 8.31
CA ARG A 184 5.90 -15.47 8.49
C ARG A 184 6.54 -15.13 7.15
N LEU A 185 7.43 -14.15 7.20
CA LEU A 185 8.18 -13.63 6.06
C LEU A 185 9.67 -13.66 6.41
N GLU A 186 10.51 -14.15 5.50
CA GLU A 186 11.97 -14.17 5.69
C GLU A 186 12.67 -13.12 4.84
N ARG A 187 13.86 -12.69 5.25
CA ARG A 187 14.70 -11.76 4.48
C ARG A 187 14.90 -12.25 3.04
N ASN A 188 14.74 -11.35 2.08
CA ASN A 188 15.19 -11.55 0.70
C ASN A 188 16.72 -11.32 0.64
N PRO A 189 17.55 -12.36 0.42
CA PRO A 189 19.00 -12.19 0.36
C PRO A 189 19.47 -11.41 -0.88
N ASN A 190 18.61 -11.31 -1.90
CA ASN A 190 18.89 -10.62 -3.17
C ASN A 190 18.15 -9.27 -3.25
N TYR A 191 17.76 -8.67 -2.11
CA TYR A 191 17.09 -7.38 -2.13
C TYR A 191 18.03 -6.29 -2.65
N TRP A 192 17.53 -5.44 -3.53
CA TRP A 192 18.35 -4.51 -4.31
C TRP A 192 18.70 -3.21 -3.57
N ASP A 193 17.91 -2.83 -2.57
CA ASP A 193 18.00 -1.50 -1.95
C ASP A 193 18.99 -1.48 -0.78
N THR A 194 19.63 -0.32 -0.59
CA THR A 194 20.58 -0.06 0.49
C THR A 194 20.15 1.17 1.30
N MET A 195 20.68 1.30 2.51
CA MET A 195 20.46 2.48 3.35
C MET A 195 21.80 2.98 3.89
N THR A 196 22.07 4.27 3.69
CA THR A 196 23.24 4.92 4.32
C THR A 196 22.85 5.50 5.67
N ILE A 197 23.52 5.07 6.74
CA ILE A 197 23.34 5.57 8.10
C ILE A 197 24.71 6.03 8.59
N ASP A 198 24.82 7.29 9.02
CA ASP A 198 26.07 7.91 9.50
C ASP A 198 27.25 7.75 8.52
N GLY A 199 26.97 7.83 7.22
CA GLY A 199 27.97 7.69 6.15
C GLY A 199 28.39 6.26 5.82
N VAL A 200 27.78 5.26 6.46
CA VAL A 200 28.02 3.83 6.18
C VAL A 200 26.83 3.26 5.42
N GLU A 201 27.09 2.61 4.29
CA GLU A 201 26.07 1.93 3.50
C GLU A 201 25.77 0.53 4.07
N TYR A 202 24.49 0.23 4.28
CA TYR A 202 23.99 -1.05 4.76
C TYR A 202 23.04 -1.67 3.76
N GLN A 203 23.15 -2.99 3.59
CA GLN A 203 22.23 -3.78 2.79
C GLN A 203 20.89 -3.95 3.52
N LEU A 204 19.78 -3.62 2.86
CA LEU A 204 18.43 -3.87 3.40
C LEU A 204 17.93 -5.27 3.07
N PRO A 205 16.92 -5.79 3.81
CA PRO A 205 16.44 -5.26 5.09
C PRO A 205 17.38 -5.62 6.25
N PHE A 206 17.26 -4.92 7.39
CA PHE A 206 18.04 -5.22 8.61
C PHE A 206 17.54 -6.44 9.38
N LEU A 207 16.27 -6.80 9.22
CA LEU A 207 15.63 -7.90 9.94
C LEU A 207 15.79 -9.22 9.20
N ASP A 208 15.94 -10.31 9.95
CA ASP A 208 16.01 -11.66 9.39
C ASP A 208 14.62 -12.23 9.07
N GLU A 209 13.62 -11.90 9.89
CA GLU A 209 12.26 -12.42 9.79
C GLU A 209 11.27 -11.36 10.26
N VAL A 210 10.08 -11.35 9.64
CA VAL A 210 8.92 -10.59 10.10
C VAL A 210 7.78 -11.58 10.33
N MET A 211 7.19 -11.55 11.53
CA MET A 211 6.05 -12.38 11.90
C MET A 211 4.82 -11.50 12.16
N CYS A 212 3.86 -11.55 11.25
CA CYS A 212 2.57 -10.88 11.41
C CYS A 212 1.60 -11.82 12.15
N VAL A 213 1.42 -11.61 13.45
CA VAL A 213 0.53 -12.41 14.29
C VAL A 213 -0.92 -11.93 14.17
N ILE A 214 -1.87 -12.86 14.14
CA ILE A 214 -3.31 -12.59 14.07
C ILE A 214 -3.91 -12.76 15.47
N ILE A 215 -4.17 -11.64 16.16
CA ILE A 215 -4.80 -11.63 17.50
C ILE A 215 -6.11 -10.83 17.44
N LYS A 216 -7.24 -11.55 17.44
CA LYS A 216 -8.59 -10.98 17.25
C LYS A 216 -9.08 -10.07 18.38
N ASP A 217 -8.61 -10.31 19.59
CA ASP A 217 -9.03 -9.57 20.77
C ASP A 217 -8.02 -8.46 21.09
N ASP A 218 -8.47 -7.21 21.01
CA ASP A 218 -7.60 -6.04 21.18
C ASP A 218 -6.96 -5.99 22.58
N ALA A 219 -7.67 -6.44 23.62
CA ALA A 219 -7.13 -6.47 24.97
C ALA A 219 -5.98 -7.49 25.10
N THR A 220 -6.13 -8.65 24.45
CA THR A 220 -5.06 -9.67 24.34
C THR A 220 -3.87 -9.15 23.54
N ALA A 221 -4.11 -8.47 22.42
CA ALA A 221 -3.05 -7.85 21.61
C ALA A 221 -2.30 -6.78 22.41
N LEU A 222 -3.02 -5.93 23.14
CA LEU A 222 -2.45 -4.89 23.99
C LEU A 222 -1.58 -5.50 25.11
N ALA A 223 -2.05 -6.55 25.77
CA ALA A 223 -1.26 -7.25 26.77
C ALA A 223 0.00 -7.90 26.16
N ALA A 224 -0.09 -8.43 24.94
CA ALA A 224 1.06 -8.98 24.22
C ALA A 224 2.09 -7.89 23.89
N LEU A 225 1.65 -6.69 23.48
CA LEU A 225 2.52 -5.54 23.27
C LEU A 225 3.18 -5.08 24.58
N GLN A 226 2.41 -4.93 25.66
CA GLN A 226 2.92 -4.51 26.96
C GLN A 226 3.93 -5.50 27.57
N THR A 227 3.83 -6.78 27.20
CA THR A 227 4.76 -7.84 27.66
C THR A 227 5.94 -8.05 26.71
N GLY A 228 6.05 -7.27 25.62
CA GLY A 228 7.13 -7.40 24.63
C GLY A 228 7.01 -8.65 23.76
N LYS A 229 5.83 -9.28 23.68
CA LYS A 229 5.54 -10.37 22.74
C LYS A 229 5.18 -9.87 21.34
N LEU A 230 4.77 -8.60 21.25
CA LEU A 230 4.62 -7.86 19.99
C LEU A 230 5.51 -6.63 20.07
N ASP A 231 6.18 -6.32 18.97
CA ASP A 231 7.01 -5.11 18.85
C ASP A 231 6.20 -3.90 18.38
N LEU A 232 5.16 -4.14 17.57
CA LEU A 232 4.35 -3.11 16.92
C LEU A 232 2.86 -3.49 16.95
N GLY A 233 1.99 -2.49 17.09
CA GLY A 233 0.54 -2.69 17.00
C GLY A 233 -0.23 -1.38 16.87
N GLY A 234 -1.34 -1.41 16.13
CA GLY A 234 -2.29 -0.30 16.02
C GLY A 234 -3.52 -0.55 16.87
N TYR A 235 -3.94 0.44 17.67
CA TYR A 235 -5.06 0.28 18.61
C TYR A 235 -6.07 1.40 18.50
N ALA A 236 -7.33 1.05 18.74
CA ALA A 236 -8.45 1.97 18.74
C ALA A 236 -8.39 2.96 19.93
N PRO A 237 -9.03 4.14 19.81
CA PRO A 237 -9.05 5.19 20.84
C PRO A 237 -9.35 4.74 22.28
N PRO A 238 -10.26 3.77 22.54
CA PRO A 238 -10.51 3.31 23.91
C PRO A 238 -9.28 2.82 24.67
N TYR A 239 -8.23 2.40 23.95
CA TYR A 239 -6.98 1.92 24.54
C TYR A 239 -5.90 3.00 24.64
N TRP A 240 -6.11 4.20 24.06
CA TRP A 240 -5.06 5.24 23.99
C TRP A 240 -4.67 5.80 25.35
N ASP A 241 -5.60 5.94 26.31
CA ASP A 241 -5.25 6.35 27.68
C ASP A 241 -4.39 5.30 28.39
N THR A 242 -4.75 4.01 28.22
CA THR A 242 -3.98 2.89 28.77
C THR A 242 -2.58 2.84 28.17
N LEU A 243 -2.49 3.02 26.84
CA LEU A 243 -1.24 3.06 26.12
C LEU A 243 -0.37 4.24 26.55
N ARG A 244 -0.92 5.46 26.65
CA ARG A 244 -0.19 6.66 27.10
C ARG A 244 0.37 6.56 28.53
N ALA A 245 -0.16 5.64 29.35
CA ALA A 245 0.38 5.37 30.68
C ALA A 245 1.59 4.40 30.67
N THR A 246 1.97 3.85 29.51
CA THR A 246 3.12 2.97 29.35
C THR A 246 4.38 3.75 28.93
N GLN A 247 5.54 3.07 28.92
CA GLN A 247 6.79 3.62 28.38
C GLN A 247 6.98 3.35 26.88
N LEU A 248 5.95 2.83 26.20
CA LEU A 248 6.00 2.53 24.77
C LEU A 248 6.09 3.83 23.97
N GLU A 249 6.74 3.78 22.82
CA GLU A 249 6.71 4.89 21.88
C GLU A 249 5.34 4.96 21.19
N HIS A 250 4.76 6.16 21.15
CA HIS A 250 3.46 6.40 20.54
C HIS A 250 3.60 7.30 19.32
N VAL A 251 3.25 6.77 18.15
CA VAL A 251 3.21 7.54 16.90
C VAL A 251 1.76 7.84 16.55
N LEU A 252 1.39 9.11 16.65
CA LEU A 252 0.10 9.61 16.18
C LEU A 252 0.29 10.30 14.82
N PHE A 253 -0.55 9.95 13.86
CA PHE A 253 -0.51 10.52 12.53
C PHE A 253 -1.92 10.78 11.99
N PRO A 254 -2.11 11.82 11.18
CA PRO A 254 -3.39 12.11 10.56
C PRO A 254 -3.77 10.96 9.61
N SER A 255 -4.95 10.40 9.84
CA SER A 255 -5.56 9.46 8.90
C SER A 255 -6.18 10.22 7.74
N ALA A 256 -5.90 9.79 6.50
CA ALA A 256 -6.63 10.25 5.32
C ALA A 256 -8.03 9.62 5.20
N VAL A 257 -8.41 8.77 6.16
CA VAL A 257 -9.68 8.04 6.13
C VAL A 257 -10.69 8.67 7.06
N CYS A 258 -11.84 9.01 6.47
CA CYS A 258 -13.02 9.50 7.17
C CYS A 258 -13.97 8.33 7.41
N ALA A 259 -14.47 8.20 8.63
CA ALA A 259 -15.66 7.39 8.87
C ALA A 259 -16.88 8.11 8.28
N MET A 260 -17.70 7.38 7.53
CA MET A 260 -18.86 7.94 6.82
C MET A 260 -20.11 7.10 7.07
N ALA A 261 -21.23 7.77 7.30
CA ALA A 261 -22.54 7.14 7.23
C ALA A 261 -23.08 7.27 5.80
N VAL A 262 -23.12 6.16 5.06
CA VAL A 262 -23.62 6.15 3.68
C VAL A 262 -25.12 5.87 3.69
N LEU A 263 -25.91 6.81 3.17
CA LEU A 263 -27.36 6.69 3.07
C LEU A 263 -27.77 6.21 1.68
N LYS A 264 -28.66 5.23 1.61
CA LYS A 264 -29.15 4.70 0.34
C LYS A 264 -30.23 5.62 -0.24
N VAL A 265 -29.79 6.67 -0.95
CA VAL A 265 -30.65 7.74 -1.51
C VAL A 265 -31.65 7.28 -2.57
N THR A 266 -31.61 6.01 -2.99
CA THR A 266 -32.54 5.42 -3.95
C THR A 266 -33.73 4.73 -3.27
N GLN A 267 -33.81 4.73 -1.94
CA GLN A 267 -34.88 4.04 -1.19
C GLN A 267 -35.43 4.91 -0.05
N PRO A 268 -36.76 4.84 0.22
CA PRO A 268 -37.34 5.46 1.40
C PRO A 268 -36.72 4.97 2.73
N PRO A 269 -36.56 5.85 3.74
CA PRO A 269 -36.92 7.26 3.75
C PRO A 269 -35.79 8.19 3.24
N PHE A 270 -34.65 7.64 2.79
CA PHE A 270 -33.46 8.41 2.44
C PHE A 270 -33.49 9.00 1.02
N ASP A 271 -34.47 8.63 0.21
CA ASP A 271 -34.81 9.29 -1.06
C ASP A 271 -35.24 10.75 -0.85
N ASN A 272 -35.82 11.08 0.30
CA ASN A 272 -36.17 12.44 0.67
C ASN A 272 -34.98 13.22 1.26
N ILE A 273 -34.58 14.32 0.59
CA ILE A 273 -33.47 15.19 1.03
C ILE A 273 -33.71 15.83 2.41
N ASP A 274 -34.96 16.13 2.76
CA ASP A 274 -35.28 16.76 4.04
C ASP A 274 -35.15 15.78 5.21
N VAL A 275 -35.38 14.48 4.97
CA VAL A 275 -35.06 13.43 5.96
C VAL A 275 -33.55 13.38 6.21
N ARG A 276 -32.73 13.46 5.16
CA ARG A 276 -31.26 13.45 5.30
C ARG A 276 -30.74 14.69 6.04
N ARG A 277 -31.33 15.86 5.75
CA ARG A 277 -31.03 17.11 6.48
C ARG A 277 -31.44 17.01 7.95
N ALA A 278 -32.65 16.51 8.23
CA ALA A 278 -33.13 16.31 9.58
C ALA A 278 -32.23 15.34 10.36
N LEU A 279 -31.76 14.26 9.73
CA LEU A 279 -30.81 13.31 10.33
C LEU A 279 -29.49 14.00 10.69
N ARG A 280 -28.93 14.81 9.79
CA ARG A 280 -27.69 15.55 10.06
C ARG A 280 -27.84 16.55 11.20
N ILE A 281 -28.96 17.27 11.26
CA ILE A 281 -29.24 18.25 12.32
C ILE A 281 -29.52 17.54 13.66
N GLY A 282 -30.24 16.41 13.63
CA GLY A 282 -30.63 15.64 14.81
C GLY A 282 -29.54 14.75 15.38
N THR A 283 -28.38 14.65 14.73
CA THR A 283 -27.24 13.84 15.19
C THR A 283 -26.21 14.74 15.87
N ASP A 284 -25.82 14.39 17.10
CA ASP A 284 -24.64 15.00 17.73
C ASP A 284 -23.37 14.49 17.05
N MET A 285 -22.90 15.28 16.08
CA MET A 285 -21.74 14.98 15.26
C MET A 285 -20.43 14.92 16.07
N ALA A 286 -20.35 15.66 17.18
CA ALA A 286 -19.15 15.68 18.02
C ALA A 286 -19.07 14.42 18.90
N ALA A 287 -20.20 14.04 19.52
CA ALA A 287 -20.29 12.78 20.25
C ALA A 287 -20.05 11.57 19.33
N PHE A 288 -20.62 11.59 18.12
CA PHE A 288 -20.40 10.55 17.12
C PHE A 288 -18.94 10.47 16.67
N GLY A 289 -18.29 11.61 16.42
CA GLY A 289 -16.85 11.67 16.09
C GLY A 289 -15.95 11.12 17.21
N THR A 290 -16.27 11.46 18.47
CA THR A 290 -15.55 10.96 19.65
C THR A 290 -15.64 9.43 19.77
N LEU A 291 -16.85 8.87 19.56
CA LEU A 291 -17.08 7.43 19.64
C LEU A 291 -16.23 6.63 18.64
N ILE A 292 -16.06 7.16 17.42
CA ILE A 292 -15.36 6.47 16.33
C ILE A 292 -13.87 6.87 16.21
N GLY A 293 -13.36 7.66 17.16
CA GLY A 293 -11.94 8.00 17.22
C GLY A 293 -11.47 9.17 16.35
N GLY A 294 -12.40 9.95 15.81
CA GLY A 294 -12.07 11.13 15.02
C GLY A 294 -11.95 12.38 15.88
N ALA A 295 -10.81 13.08 15.80
CA ALA A 295 -10.70 14.49 16.18
C ALA A 295 -11.23 15.45 15.08
N GLN A 296 -11.73 14.89 13.97
CA GLN A 296 -12.18 15.59 12.78
C GLN A 296 -13.69 15.38 12.57
N PRO A 297 -14.41 16.34 11.95
CA PRO A 297 -15.84 16.23 11.73
C PRO A 297 -16.17 15.02 10.88
N VAL A 298 -17.13 14.23 11.33
CA VAL A 298 -17.70 13.13 10.52
C VAL A 298 -18.45 13.75 9.35
N ASN A 299 -18.03 13.41 8.13
CA ASN A 299 -18.70 13.87 6.93
C ASN A 299 -19.94 13.01 6.66
N PHE A 300 -21.13 13.57 6.89
CA PHE A 300 -22.35 13.10 6.22
C PHE A 300 -22.32 13.64 4.79
N TYR A 301 -22.02 12.78 3.83
CA TYR A 301 -22.30 13.10 2.43
C TYR A 301 -23.82 13.00 2.19
N PRO A 302 -24.45 14.04 1.61
CA PRO A 302 -25.88 14.04 1.27
C PRO A 302 -26.24 13.14 0.09
#